data_AF-A0AAD4XA00-F1
#
_entry.id   AF-A0AAD4XA00-F1
#
_cell.length_a   1.000
_cell.length_b   1.000
_cell.length_c   1.000
_cell.angle_alpha   90.00
_cell.angle_beta   90.00
_cell.angle_gamma   90.00
#
_symmetry.space_group_name_H-M   'P 1'
#
loop_
_entity.id
_entity.type
_entity.pdbx_description
1 polymer ?
#
loop_
_entity_poly.entity_id
_entity_poly.type
_entity_poly.pdbx_seq_one_letter_code
_entity_poly.pdbx_strand_id
1 'polypeptide(L)'
;MSASIYAVAATADEQTLPPSPWQFSCDLEVNYGSDENASIVCAAIAVDAELQPDKVRRVMTVNDGKLSVHFEAVEARFLRASYSSFVDVLTLATKTIEEFGPGMQL
;
A
#
# COMPACT_ATOMS: atom_id res chain seq x y z
N MET A 1 -18.30 -5.46 -0.96
CA MET A 1 -17.51 -4.21 -1.10
C MET A 1 -18.04 -3.25 -0.06
N SER A 2 -17.31 -3.02 1.03
CA SER A 2 -17.67 -2.02 2.03
C SER A 2 -16.54 -1.00 2.08
N ALA A 3 -16.79 0.20 1.57
CA ALA A 3 -15.91 1.34 1.80
C ALA A 3 -16.40 2.03 3.07
N SER A 4 -15.66 1.88 4.17
CA SER A 4 -15.94 2.64 5.40
C SER A 4 -15.14 3.93 5.36
N ILE A 5 -15.81 5.04 5.08
CA ILE A 5 -15.26 6.39 5.24
C ILE A 5 -15.52 6.78 6.70
N TYR A 6 -14.48 6.81 7.54
CA TYR A 6 -14.59 7.36 8.88
C TYR A 6 -14.29 8.87 8.86
N ALA A 7 -15.31 9.69 9.15
CA ALA A 7 -15.10 11.08 9.54
C ALA A 7 -14.85 11.11 11.07
N VAL A 8 -13.68 11.59 11.49
CA VAL A 8 -13.35 11.71 12.92
C VAL A 8 -14.08 12.93 13.49
N ALA A 9 -15.01 12.69 14.40
CA ALA A 9 -15.64 13.74 15.21
C ALA A 9 -14.72 14.09 16.39
N ALA A 10 -14.36 15.37 16.51
CA ALA A 10 -13.50 15.87 17.58
C ALA A 10 -14.30 16.04 18.88
N THR A 11 -13.85 15.40 19.97
CA THR A 11 -14.22 15.75 21.35
C THR A 11 -12.97 16.14 22.13
N ALA A 12 -13.06 17.28 22.82
CA ALA A 12 -11.99 17.95 23.55
C ALA A 12 -11.44 17.13 24.72
N ASP A 13 -10.13 16.85 24.73
CA ASP A 13 -9.08 17.58 25.47
C ASP A 13 -7.78 16.73 25.39
N GLU A 14 -7.00 16.90 24.32
CA GLU A 14 -5.72 16.20 24.10
C GLU A 14 -4.76 17.17 23.42
N GLN A 15 -3.50 17.17 23.84
CA GLN A 15 -2.41 17.95 23.23
C GLN A 15 -2.54 17.90 21.71
N THR A 16 -2.89 19.03 21.09
CA THR A 16 -3.14 19.13 19.66
C THR A 16 -1.83 18.92 18.93
N LEU A 17 -1.52 17.67 18.61
CA LEU A 17 -0.59 17.35 17.54
C LEU A 17 -1.06 18.15 16.31
N PRO A 18 -0.15 18.81 15.59
CA PRO A 18 -0.53 19.52 14.39
C PRO A 18 -1.32 18.56 13.48
N PRO A 19 -2.41 19.03 12.85
CA PRO A 19 -3.19 18.19 11.96
C PRO A 19 -2.27 17.52 10.95
N SER A 20 -2.41 16.21 10.79
CA SER A 20 -1.60 15.43 9.87
C SER A 20 -1.63 16.09 8.48
N PRO A 21 -0.48 16.31 7.83
CA PRO A 21 -0.48 16.84 6.47
C PRO A 21 -1.16 15.88 5.48
N TRP A 22 -1.26 14.60 5.85
CA TRP A 22 -1.86 13.53 5.07
C TRP A 22 -3.39 13.55 5.20
N GLN A 23 -4.05 14.27 4.29
CA GLN A 23 -5.51 14.42 4.28
C GLN A 23 -6.24 13.26 3.58
N PHE A 24 -5.53 12.48 2.76
CA PHE A 24 -6.10 11.39 1.97
C PHE A 24 -5.33 10.10 2.23
N SER A 25 -6.04 8.98 2.33
CA SER A 25 -5.44 7.66 2.46
C SER A 25 -6.15 6.61 1.61
N CYS A 26 -5.44 5.52 1.31
CA CYS A 26 -6.00 4.36 0.63
C CYS A 26 -5.26 3.09 1.07
N ASP A 27 -6.02 2.06 1.37
CA ASP A 27 -5.51 0.75 1.77
C ASP A 27 -5.79 -0.29 0.69
N LEU A 28 -4.81 -1.17 0.47
CA LEU A 28 -4.91 -2.33 -0.40
C LEU A 28 -4.32 -3.55 0.29
N GLU A 29 -4.97 -4.70 0.10
CA GLU A 29 -4.49 -6.00 0.59
C GLU A 29 -4.56 -7.03 -0.53
N VAL A 30 -3.50 -7.83 -0.68
CA VAL A 30 -3.46 -8.98 -1.60
C VAL A 30 -3.01 -10.21 -0.84
N ASN A 31 -3.76 -11.31 -1.01
CA ASN A 31 -3.42 -12.60 -0.42
C ASN A 31 -2.62 -13.44 -1.43
N TYR A 32 -1.41 -13.83 -1.04
CA TYR A 32 -0.49 -14.66 -1.82
C TYR A 32 -0.40 -16.11 -1.31
N GLY A 33 -1.13 -16.46 -0.26
CA GLY A 33 -1.21 -17.82 0.31
C GLY A 33 0.01 -18.26 1.12
N SER A 34 1.14 -17.54 1.04
CA SER A 34 2.34 -17.77 1.84
C SER A 34 3.12 -16.48 2.09
N ASP A 35 3.75 -16.37 3.26
CA ASP A 35 4.62 -15.24 3.60
C ASP A 35 5.81 -15.13 2.66
N GLU A 36 6.29 -16.25 2.13
CA GLU A 36 7.37 -16.29 1.14
C GLU A 36 6.98 -15.55 -0.14
N ASN A 37 5.83 -15.89 -0.74
CA ASN A 37 5.35 -15.25 -1.97
C ASN A 37 5.04 -13.76 -1.74
N ALA A 38 4.37 -13.44 -0.63
CA ALA A 38 4.08 -12.06 -0.26
C ALA A 38 5.36 -11.24 -0.06
N SER A 39 6.39 -11.83 0.56
CA SER A 39 7.69 -11.19 0.77
C SER A 39 8.46 -10.99 -0.54
N ILE A 40 8.42 -11.93 -1.47
CA ILE A 40 9.07 -11.80 -2.79
C ILE A 40 8.44 -10.63 -3.55
N VAL A 41 7.10 -10.57 -3.61
CA VAL A 41 6.40 -9.46 -4.27
C VAL A 41 6.68 -8.12 -3.57
N CYS A 42 6.64 -8.10 -2.23
CA CYS A 42 6.97 -6.92 -1.45
C CYS A 42 8.38 -6.40 -1.77
N ALA A 43 9.38 -7.28 -1.73
CA ALA A 43 10.77 -6.93 -2.00
C ALA A 43 10.98 -6.44 -3.44
N ALA A 44 10.29 -7.05 -4.41
CA ALA A 44 10.36 -6.63 -5.81
C ALA A 44 9.82 -5.20 -6.04
N ILE A 45 8.82 -4.77 -5.28
CA ILE A 45 8.19 -3.45 -5.44
C ILE A 45 8.80 -2.39 -4.50
N ALA A 46 9.36 -2.79 -3.36
CA ALA A 46 9.90 -1.89 -2.35
C ALA A 46 11.16 -1.11 -2.79
N VAL A 47 11.81 -1.52 -3.88
CA VAL A 47 13.00 -0.85 -4.42
C VAL A 47 12.70 0.55 -4.97
N ASP A 48 11.45 0.80 -5.36
CA ASP A 48 11.02 2.08 -5.91
C ASP A 48 10.41 2.96 -4.82
N ALA A 49 11.08 4.08 -4.53
CA ALA A 49 10.57 5.12 -3.65
C ALA A 49 9.56 6.02 -4.38
N GLU A 50 8.66 6.63 -3.62
CA GLU A 50 7.72 7.63 -4.15
C GLU A 50 8.47 8.87 -4.66
N LEU A 51 8.05 9.40 -5.81
CA LEU A 51 8.70 10.55 -6.45
C LEU A 51 8.61 11.83 -5.62
N GLN A 52 7.59 11.94 -4.75
CA GLN A 52 7.32 13.11 -3.91
C GLN A 52 7.00 12.68 -2.48
N PRO A 53 8.03 12.28 -1.69
CA PRO A 53 7.84 11.72 -0.35
C PRO A 53 7.27 12.73 0.67
N ASP A 54 7.30 14.03 0.35
CA ASP A 54 6.65 15.11 1.12
C ASP A 54 5.14 15.21 0.85
N LYS A 55 4.65 14.59 -0.23
CA LYS A 55 3.28 14.73 -0.74
C LYS A 55 2.51 13.42 -0.82
N VAL A 56 3.21 12.31 -0.96
CA VAL A 56 2.65 10.96 -0.89
C VAL A 56 3.66 10.02 -0.27
N ARG A 57 3.19 9.12 0.59
CA ARG A 57 3.99 8.05 1.18
C ARG A 57 3.24 6.72 1.12
N ARG A 58 4.01 5.65 1.13
CA ARG A 58 3.55 4.28 1.11
C ARG A 58 4.23 3.47 2.21
N VAL A 59 3.46 2.68 2.94
CA VAL A 59 3.96 1.66 3.86
C VAL A 59 3.47 0.31 3.39
N MET A 60 4.38 -0.68 3.36
CA MET A 60 4.07 -2.05 2.96
C MET A 60 4.43 -3.00 4.09
N THR A 61 3.55 -3.95 4.37
CA THR A 61 3.76 -4.96 5.41
C THR A 61 3.32 -6.33 4.90
N VAL A 62 4.07 -7.37 5.26
CA VAL A 62 3.70 -8.76 4.99
C VAL A 62 3.30 -9.42 6.30
N ASN A 63 2.15 -10.08 6.32
CA ASN A 63 1.65 -10.84 7.46
C ASN A 63 0.62 -11.88 6.99
N ASP A 64 0.68 -13.09 7.52
CA ASP A 64 -0.31 -14.16 7.31
C ASP A 64 -0.57 -14.47 5.82
N GLY A 65 0.50 -14.52 5.04
CA GLY A 65 0.47 -14.77 3.60
C GLY A 65 -0.06 -13.60 2.77
N LYS A 66 -0.21 -12.42 3.37
CA LYS A 66 -0.78 -11.23 2.71
C LYS A 66 0.21 -10.09 2.64
N LEU A 67 0.10 -9.32 1.57
CA LEU A 67 0.72 -8.01 1.42
C LEU A 67 -0.32 -6.93 1.70
N SER A 68 -0.12 -6.14 2.75
CA SER A 68 -0.93 -4.95 3.06
C SER A 68 -0.15 -3.69 2.71
N VAL A 69 -0.84 -2.73 2.10
CA VAL A 69 -0.24 -1.49 1.61
C VAL A 69 -1.10 -0.31 2.04
N HIS A 70 -0.49 0.63 2.73
CA HIS A 70 -1.11 1.85 3.20
C HIS A 70 -0.50 3.05 2.48
N PHE A 71 -1.35 3.81 1.79
CA PHE A 71 -0.97 5.08 1.18
C PHE A 71 -1.56 6.26 1.95
N GLU A 72 -0.78 7.34 1.99
CA GLU A 72 -1.18 8.62 2.54
C GLU A 72 -0.70 9.74 1.64
N ALA A 73 -1.51 10.77 1.44
CA ALA A 73 -1.17 11.91 0.60
C ALA A 73 -1.78 13.22 1.10
N VAL A 74 -1.12 14.32 0.78
CA VAL A 74 -1.57 15.68 1.12
C VAL A 74 -2.74 16.14 0.24
N GLU A 75 -2.85 15.60 -0.98
CA GLU A 75 -3.93 15.87 -1.93
C GLU A 75 -4.33 14.61 -2.70
N ALA A 76 -5.61 14.50 -3.06
CA ALA A 76 -6.16 13.36 -3.81
C ALA A 76 -5.42 13.08 -5.13
N ARG A 77 -4.88 14.10 -5.79
CA ARG A 77 -4.14 13.93 -7.06
C ARG A 77 -2.82 13.17 -6.89
N PHE A 78 -2.12 13.33 -5.76
CA PHE A 78 -0.88 12.63 -5.48
C PHE A 78 -1.17 11.18 -5.11
N LEU A 79 -2.21 10.95 -4.29
CA LEU A 79 -2.70 9.60 -3.97
C LEU A 79 -3.07 8.85 -5.25
N ARG A 80 -3.89 9.46 -6.11
CA ARG A 80 -4.33 8.84 -7.38
C ARG A 80 -3.16 8.46 -8.27
N ALA A 81 -2.22 9.39 -8.48
CA ALA A 81 -1.09 9.14 -9.37
C ALA A 81 -0.20 8.00 -8.86
N SER A 82 0.21 8.06 -7.58
CA SER A 82 1.08 7.07 -6.96
C SER A 82 0.42 5.70 -6.86
N TYR A 83 -0.83 5.64 -6.40
CA TYR A 83 -1.60 4.40 -6.29
C TYR A 83 -1.80 3.73 -7.65
N SER A 84 -2.13 4.50 -8.70
CA SER A 84 -2.26 3.95 -10.05
C SER A 84 -0.96 3.31 -10.55
N SER A 85 0.17 4.01 -10.45
CA SER A 85 1.47 3.43 -10.85
C SER A 85 1.84 2.21 -10.02
N PHE A 86 1.51 2.21 -8.72
CA PHE A 86 1.78 1.07 -7.85
C PHE A 86 0.98 -0.17 -8.27
N VAL A 87 -0.31 -0.03 -8.59
CA VAL A 87 -1.15 -1.15 -9.01
C VAL A 87 -0.69 -1.75 -10.34
N ASP A 88 -0.16 -0.93 -11.25
CA ASP A 88 0.41 -1.42 -12.51
C ASP A 88 1.61 -2.36 -12.25
N VAL A 89 2.54 -1.93 -11.39
CA VAL A 89 3.74 -2.74 -11.03
C VAL A 89 3.37 -3.93 -10.16
N LEU A 90 2.44 -3.78 -9.21
CA LEU A 90 1.91 -4.87 -8.39
C LEU A 90 1.29 -5.96 -9.25
N THR A 91 0.55 -5.58 -10.29
CA THR A 91 -0.05 -6.53 -11.25
C THR A 91 1.02 -7.33 -11.97
N LEU A 92 2.10 -6.67 -12.39
CA LEU A 92 3.23 -7.35 -13.04
C LEU A 92 3.93 -8.32 -12.08
N ALA A 93 4.24 -7.88 -10.86
CA ALA A 93 4.91 -8.72 -9.85
C ALA A 93 4.04 -9.92 -9.45
N THR A 94 2.73 -9.70 -9.30
CA THR A 94 1.75 -10.76 -9.01
C THR A 94 1.72 -11.81 -10.11
N LYS A 95 1.58 -11.39 -11.38
CA LYS A 95 1.63 -12.33 -12.51
C LYS A 95 2.96 -13.07 -12.59
N THR A 96 4.06 -12.40 -12.22
CA THR A 96 5.39 -13.01 -12.23
C THR A 96 5.49 -14.12 -11.17
N ILE A 97 5.00 -13.90 -9.95
CA ILE A 97 5.06 -14.94 -8.90
C ILE A 97 4.03 -16.06 -9.15
N GLU A 98 2.88 -15.75 -9.76
CA GLU A 98 1.90 -16.77 -10.17
C GLU A 98 2.45 -17.69 -11.25
N GLU A 99 3.18 -17.15 -12.22
CA GLU A 99 3.79 -17.93 -13.29
C GLU A 99 5.05 -18.66 -12.81
N PHE A 100 5.97 -17.96 -12.14
CA PHE A 100 7.35 -18.44 -11.87
C PHE A 100 7.64 -18.73 -10.39
N GLY A 101 6.62 -18.82 -9.53
CA GLY A 101 6.77 -18.99 -8.09
C GLY A 101 7.25 -20.38 -7.64
N PRO A 102 7.46 -20.57 -6.33
CA PRO A 102 7.89 -21.82 -5.73
C PRO A 102 6.91 -22.95 -6.07
N GLY A 103 7.33 -23.87 -6.93
CA GLY A 103 6.48 -24.92 -7.50
C GLY A 103 6.55 -25.03 -9.02
N MET A 104 7.11 -24.03 -9.70
CA MET A 104 7.45 -24.13 -11.12
C MET A 104 8.51 -25.22 -11.35
N GLN A 105 8.21 -26.17 -12.22
CA GLN A 105 9.19 -27.11 -12.78
C GLN A 105 9.61 -26.60 -14.16
N LEU A 106 10.91 -26.41 -14.35
CA LEU A 106 11.53 -26.02 -15.62
C LEU A 106 11.65 -27.21 -16.58
#